data_AF-A0A9D4DNS8-F1
#
_entry.id   AF-A0A9D4DNS8-F1
#
_cell.length_a   1.000
_cell.length_b   1.000
_cell.length_c   1.000
_cell.angle_alpha   90.00
_cell.angle_beta   90.00
_cell.angle_gamma   90.00
#
_symmetry.space_group_name_H-M   'P 1'
#
loop_
_entity.id
_entity.type
_entity.pdbx_description
1 polymer ?
#
loop_
_entity_poly.entity_id
_entity_poly.type
_entity_poly.pdbx_seq_one_letter_code
_entity_poly.pdbx_strand_id
1 'polypeptide(L)'
;MLAFATTGVPTPGERNGTIKFTLVDTNVGNDYNNETGVFVCRIPGLYQFFVSIEKQINVSQANCRLMLNNASTILIAARSAFIHSDGFQQAGNSIVLDLKKVKYNKFIY
;
A
#
# COMPACT_ATOMS: atom_id res chain seq x y z
N MET A 1 11.19 7.03 8.66
CA MET A 1 10.08 6.06 8.66
C MET A 1 8.95 6.69 7.85
N LEU A 2 8.50 6.04 6.78
CA LEU A 2 7.29 6.45 6.07
C LEU A 2 6.15 5.67 6.74
N ALA A 3 5.33 6.35 7.53
CA ALA A 3 4.15 5.77 8.15
C ALA A 3 2.92 6.42 7.51
N PHE A 4 2.07 5.60 6.93
CA PHE A 4 0.78 5.99 6.39
C PHE A 4 -0.26 5.07 7.02
N ALA A 5 -1.33 5.64 7.55
CA ALA A 5 -2.45 4.91 8.12
C ALA A 5 -3.72 5.34 7.40
N THR A 6 -4.60 4.40 7.08
CA THR A 6 -5.93 4.74 6.57
C THR A 6 -6.97 3.90 7.27
N THR A 7 -8.03 4.55 7.71
CA THR A 7 -9.24 3.91 8.19
C THR A 7 -10.25 3.96 7.04
N GLY A 8 -10.67 2.79 6.53
CA GLY A 8 -11.55 2.72 5.36
C GLY A 8 -10.77 2.53 4.06
N VAL A 9 -10.45 1.27 3.76
CA VAL A 9 -10.03 0.79 2.43
C VAL A 9 -11.11 1.21 1.41
N PRO A 10 -10.78 1.54 0.13
CA PRO A 10 -11.72 2.14 -0.80
C PRO A 10 -13.04 1.36 -0.89
N THR A 11 -14.12 2.15 -0.99
CA THR A 11 -15.54 1.78 -1.12
C THR A 11 -15.84 0.37 -1.64
N PRO A 12 -16.84 -0.33 -1.08
CA PRO A 12 -17.34 -1.60 -1.62
C PRO A 12 -17.67 -1.45 -3.11
N GLY A 13 -16.85 -2.03 -3.99
CA GLY A 13 -17.10 -1.95 -5.45
C GLY A 13 -15.87 -2.13 -6.34
N GLU A 14 -14.70 -1.64 -5.95
CA GLU A 14 -13.47 -1.82 -6.74
C GLU A 14 -12.64 -2.98 -6.21
N ARG A 15 -12.95 -4.21 -6.64
CA ARG A 15 -12.17 -5.41 -6.25
C ARG A 15 -10.69 -5.35 -6.65
N ASN A 16 -10.28 -4.39 -7.48
CA ASN A 16 -8.94 -4.27 -8.07
C ASN A 16 -8.35 -2.83 -8.03
N GLY A 17 -8.84 -1.94 -7.15
CA GLY A 17 -8.37 -0.55 -7.07
C GLY A 17 -7.07 -0.36 -6.28
N THR A 18 -6.33 0.71 -6.56
CA THR A 18 -5.18 1.15 -5.74
C THR A 18 -5.67 1.59 -4.37
N ILE A 19 -5.09 1.04 -3.29
CA ILE A 19 -5.37 1.49 -1.93
C ILE A 19 -4.72 2.85 -1.72
N LYS A 20 -5.54 3.85 -1.36
CA LYS A 20 -5.10 5.20 -1.06
C LYS A 20 -5.10 5.41 0.45
N PHE A 21 -3.94 5.69 1.01
CA PHE A 21 -3.83 6.25 2.36
C PHE A 21 -4.07 7.76 2.28
N THR A 22 -5.29 8.18 2.62
CA THR A 22 -5.72 9.58 2.53
C THR A 22 -5.28 10.40 3.73
N LEU A 23 -5.20 9.76 4.91
CA LEU A 23 -4.61 10.32 6.12
C LEU A 23 -3.10 10.01 6.13
N VAL A 24 -2.28 11.07 6.22
CA VAL A 24 -0.82 10.97 6.07
C VAL A 24 -0.15 11.54 7.31
N ASP A 25 0.40 10.67 8.14
CA ASP A 25 1.11 11.07 9.36
C ASP A 25 2.48 11.67 9.03
N THR A 26 3.18 11.14 8.03
CA THR A 26 4.51 11.63 7.61
C THR A 26 4.73 11.43 6.11
N ASN A 27 5.19 12.48 5.43
CA ASN A 27 5.52 12.43 4.00
C ASN A 27 6.70 13.36 3.66
N VAL A 28 7.84 13.12 4.31
CA VAL A 28 9.04 13.93 4.08
C VAL A 28 9.47 13.83 2.61
N GLY A 29 9.57 14.98 1.95
CA GLY A 29 9.90 15.06 0.52
C GLY A 29 8.70 15.06 -0.41
N ASN A 30 7.48 14.82 0.11
CA ASN A 30 6.24 14.72 -0.67
C ASN A 30 6.30 13.64 -1.77
N ASP A 31 7.03 12.56 -1.50
CA ASP A 31 7.26 11.47 -2.46
C ASP A 31 6.03 10.52 -2.54
N TYR A 32 5.12 10.54 -1.57
CA TYR A 32 3.82 9.84 -1.63
C TYR A 32 2.68 10.79 -2.00
N ASN A 33 1.87 10.41 -2.99
CA ASN A 33 0.65 11.13 -3.37
C ASN A 33 -0.59 10.44 -2.79
N ASN A 34 -1.30 11.11 -1.88
CA ASN A 34 -2.46 10.57 -1.18
C ASN A 34 -3.76 10.56 -2.02
N GLU A 35 -3.80 11.29 -3.13
CA GLU A 35 -4.91 11.25 -4.08
C GLU A 35 -4.83 10.03 -5.01
N THR A 36 -3.61 9.53 -5.27
CA THR A 36 -3.36 8.39 -6.17
C THR A 36 -2.95 7.11 -5.44
N GLY A 37 -2.42 7.19 -4.23
CA GLY A 37 -1.84 6.06 -3.49
C GLY A 37 -0.44 5.66 -3.97
N VAL A 38 0.24 6.51 -4.74
CA VAL A 38 1.52 6.19 -5.39
C VAL A 38 2.69 6.86 -4.68
N PHE A 39 3.71 6.08 -4.37
CA PHE A 39 5.03 6.58 -3.98
C PHE A 39 5.94 6.71 -5.21
N VAL A 40 6.57 7.87 -5.38
CA VAL A 40 7.51 8.17 -6.46
C VAL A 40 8.90 8.36 -5.89
N CYS A 41 9.82 7.48 -6.26
CA CYS A 41 11.21 7.57 -5.84
C CYS A 41 11.90 8.79 -6.49
N ARG A 42 12.22 9.80 -5.68
CA ARG A 42 12.99 10.97 -6.11
C ARG A 42 14.51 10.78 -6.02
N ILE A 43 14.98 10.06 -5.01
CA ILE A 43 16.41 9.81 -4.75
C ILE A 43 16.67 8.30 -4.92
N PRO A 44 17.53 7.85 -5.85
CA PRO A 44 17.82 6.43 -6.00
C PRO A 44 18.45 5.84 -4.72
N GLY A 45 18.09 4.60 -4.37
CA GLY A 45 18.64 3.93 -3.20
C GLY A 45 17.80 2.75 -2.71
N LEU A 46 18.20 2.22 -1.54
CA LEU A 46 17.45 1.16 -0.86
C LEU A 46 16.34 1.75 -0.01
N TYR A 47 15.11 1.28 -0.23
CA TYR A 47 13.93 1.67 0.50
C TYR A 47 13.30 0.45 1.18
N GLN A 48 12.97 0.57 2.45
CA GLN A 48 12.21 -0.44 3.18
C GLN A 48 10.75 -0.02 3.25
N PHE A 49 9.87 -0.92 2.82
CA PHE A 49 8.42 -0.77 2.93
C PHE A 49 7.89 -1.75 3.97
N PHE A 50 7.08 -1.23 4.90
CA PHE A 50 6.27 -2.02 5.81
C PHE A 50 4.81 -1.75 5.49
N VAL A 51 4.03 -2.81 5.32
CA VAL A 51 2.61 -2.70 4.98
C VAL A 51 1.83 -3.59 5.94
N SER A 52 0.76 -3.04 6.52
CA SER A 52 -0.21 -3.81 7.28
C SER A 52 -1.63 -3.48 6.84
N ILE A 53 -2.49 -4.49 6.87
CA ILE A 53 -3.93 -4.34 6.68
C ILE A 53 -4.65 -4.94 7.88
N GLU A 54 -5.75 -4.32 8.26
CA GLU A 54 -6.70 -4.86 9.23
C GLU A 54 -7.99 -5.21 8.52
N LYS A 55 -8.58 -6.35 8.89
CA LYS A 55 -9.93 -6.71 8.48
C LYS A 55 -10.76 -7.09 9.69
N GLN A 56 -12.07 -6.90 9.60
CA GLN A 56 -13.00 -7.53 10.54
C GLN A 56 -12.98 -9.06 10.36
N ILE A 57 -13.17 -9.82 11.44
CA ILE A 57 -13.16 -11.29 11.39
C ILE A 57 -14.29 -11.85 10.54
N ASN A 58 -15.45 -11.19 10.52
CA ASN A 58 -16.59 -11.58 9.70
C ASN A 58 -16.35 -11.46 8.18
N VAL A 59 -15.26 -10.80 7.76
CA VAL A 59 -14.78 -10.76 6.37
C VAL A 59 -13.87 -11.97 6.14
N SER A 60 -14.25 -12.87 5.25
CA SER A 60 -13.51 -14.13 5.00
C SER A 60 -12.08 -13.91 4.52
N GLN A 61 -11.83 -12.87 3.73
CA GLN A 61 -10.50 -12.55 3.22
C GLN A 61 -10.30 -11.06 2.93
N ALA A 62 -9.09 -10.58 3.20
CA ALA A 62 -8.58 -9.31 2.70
C ALA A 62 -7.18 -9.53 2.15
N ASN A 63 -6.94 -9.15 0.90
CA ASN A 63 -5.65 -9.30 0.24
C ASN A 63 -5.26 -7.97 -0.38
N CYS A 64 -4.01 -7.57 -0.20
CA CYS A 64 -3.40 -6.48 -0.95
C CYS A 64 -1.99 -6.84 -1.38
N ARG A 65 -1.47 -6.12 -2.37
CA ARG A 65 -0.12 -6.30 -2.88
C ARG A 65 0.59 -4.97 -2.91
N LEU A 66 1.87 -4.97 -2.55
CA LEU A 66 2.74 -3.86 -2.90
C LEU A 66 3.16 -4.03 -4.36
N MET A 67 2.91 -3.01 -5.17
CA MET A 67 3.20 -3.01 -6.59
C MET A 67 4.43 -2.12 -6.86
N LEU A 68 5.35 -2.60 -7.70
CA LEU A 68 6.44 -1.82 -8.27
C LEU A 68 6.23 -1.75 -9.78
N ASN A 69 5.90 -0.56 -10.31
CA ASN A 69 5.70 -0.33 -11.75
C ASN A 69 4.80 -1.40 -12.40
N ASN A 70 3.61 -1.62 -11.82
CA ASN A 70 2.61 -2.61 -12.24
C ASN A 70 3.01 -4.09 -12.04
N ALA A 71 4.18 -4.39 -11.49
CA ALA A 71 4.57 -5.73 -11.07
C ALA A 71 4.30 -5.95 -9.57
N SER A 72 3.70 -7.09 -9.23
CA SER A 72 3.51 -7.47 -7.82
C SER A 72 4.85 -7.81 -7.18
N THR A 73 5.11 -7.28 -5.98
CA THR A 73 6.32 -7.58 -5.21
C THR A 73 6.02 -8.53 -4.05
N ILE A 74 5.20 -8.07 -3.08
CA ILE A 74 4.79 -8.85 -1.91
C ILE A 74 3.26 -8.90 -1.78
N LEU A 75 2.76 -10.01 -1.24
CA LEU A 75 1.37 -10.21 -0.86
C LEU A 75 1.20 -9.98 0.65
N ILE A 76 0.15 -9.27 1.02
CA ILE A 76 -0.36 -9.17 2.38
C ILE A 76 -1.75 -9.81 2.34
N ALA A 77 -1.93 -10.90 3.07
CA ALA A 77 -3.16 -11.69 3.06
C ALA A 77 -3.63 -11.97 4.48
N ALA A 78 -4.86 -11.58 4.78
CA ALA A 78 -5.58 -11.96 5.99
C ALA A 78 -6.74 -12.87 5.61
N ARG A 79 -6.77 -14.08 6.15
CA ARG A 79 -7.80 -15.09 5.89
C ARG A 79 -8.33 -15.67 7.20
N SER A 80 -9.63 -15.90 7.26
CA SER A 80 -10.29 -16.56 8.39
C SER A 80 -11.16 -17.71 7.89
N ALA A 81 -11.00 -18.89 8.49
CA ALA A 81 -11.83 -20.06 8.19
C ALA A 81 -13.19 -20.02 8.90
N PHE A 82 -13.29 -19.24 9.99
CA PHE A 82 -14.49 -19.12 10.82
C PHE A 82 -14.92 -17.66 10.91
N ILE A 83 -16.20 -17.40 10.66
CA ILE A 83 -16.83 -16.08 10.81
C ILE A 83 -17.34 -16.00 12.25
N HIS A 84 -16.49 -15.53 13.17
CA HIS A 84 -16.95 -15.12 14.50
C HIS A 84 -17.52 -13.70 14.43
N SER A 85 -18.46 -13.38 15.34
CA SER A 85 -19.29 -12.17 15.23
C SER A 85 -18.52 -10.87 15.44
N ASP A 86 -17.44 -10.90 16.23
CA ASP A 86 -16.73 -9.67 16.63
C ASP A 86 -15.22 -9.89 16.70
N GLY A 87 -14.45 -8.97 16.11
CA GLY A 87 -13.00 -8.90 16.22
C GLY A 87 -12.30 -8.46 14.95
N PHE A 88 -11.00 -8.18 15.09
CA PHE A 88 -10.14 -7.71 14.01
C PHE A 88 -8.96 -8.66 13.82
N GLN A 89 -8.54 -8.82 12.57
CA GLN A 89 -7.33 -9.54 12.21
C GLN A 89 -6.43 -8.60 11.42
N GLN A 90 -5.20 -8.45 11.88
CA GLN A 90 -4.16 -7.73 11.17
C GLN A 90 -3.26 -8.72 10.42
N ALA A 91 -2.86 -8.36 9.20
CA ALA A 91 -1.78 -9.00 8.47
C ALA A 91 -0.74 -7.95 8.09
N GLY A 92 0.54 -8.31 8.13
CA GLY A 92 1.63 -7.41 7.77
C GLY A 92 2.71 -8.13 6.97
N ASN A 93 3.43 -7.37 6.13
CA ASN A 93 4.59 -7.85 5.40
C ASN A 93 5.55 -6.68 5.14
N SER A 94 6.80 -6.98 4.79
CA SER A 94 7.82 -5.97 4.51
C SER A 94 8.76 -6.40 3.39
N ILE A 95 9.31 -5.45 2.66
CA ILE A 95 10.31 -5.69 1.61
C ILE A 95 11.32 -4.54 1.55
N VAL A 96 12.56 -4.85 1.17
CA VAL A 96 13.57 -3.87 0.78
C VAL A 96 13.67 -3.85 -0.74
N LEU A 97 13.56 -2.67 -1.35
CA LEU A 97 13.63 -2.46 -2.79
C LEU A 97 14.77 -1.50 -3.14
N ASP A 98 15.57 -1.83 -4.15
CA ASP A 98 16.49 -0.89 -4.80
C ASP A 98 15.71 -0.07 -5.84
N LEU A 99 15.34 1.15 -5.48
CA LEU A 99 14.54 2.04 -6.31
C LEU A 99 15.43 2.97 -7.13
N LYS A 100 14.99 3.23 -8.37
CA LYS A 100 15.60 4.20 -9.27
C LYS A 100 14.71 5.44 -9.38
N LYS A 101 15.34 6.59 -9.61
CA LYS A 101 14.61 7.83 -9.90
C LYS A 101 13.80 7.66 -11.19
N VAL A 102 12.56 8.14 -11.18
CA VAL A 102 11.74 8.19 -12.40
C VAL A 102 12.46 9.01 -13.47
N LYS A 103 12.68 8.41 -14.64
CA LYS A 103 13.17 9.12 -15.81
C LYS A 103 11.99 9.81 -16.49
N TYR A 104 11.90 11.14 -16.38
CA TYR A 104 11.01 11.89 -17.27
C TYR A 104 11.68 11.93 -18.65
N ASN A 105 11.06 11.30 -19.66
CA ASN A 105 11.40 11.59 -21.04
C ASN A 105 11.04 13.05 -21.28
N LYS A 106 12.05 13.91 -21.29
CA LYS A 106 11.91 15.33 -21.62
C LYS A 106 11.57 15.39 -23.11
N PHE A 107 10.29 15.46 -23.45
CA PHE A 107 9.87 15.87 -24.79
C PHE A 107 10.29 17.33 -24.93
N ILE A 108 11.38 17.56 -25.65
CA ILE A 108 11.78 18.87 -26.13
C ILE A 108 11.01 19.03 -27.45
N TYR A 109 10.06 19.96 -27.50
CA TYR A 109 9.54 20.50 -28.76
C TYR A 109 10.54 21.52 -29.30
#